data_AF-M3ZPS4-F1
#
_entry.id   AF-M3ZPS4-F1
#
_cell.length_a   1.000
_cell.length_b   1.000
_cell.length_c   1.000
_cell.angle_alpha   90.00
_cell.angle_beta   90.00
_cell.angle_gamma   90.00
#
_symmetry.space_group_name_H-M   'P 1'
#
loop_
_entity.id
_entity.type
_entity.pdbx_description
1 polymer ?
#
loop_
_entity_poly.entity_id
_entity_poly.type
_entity_poly.pdbx_seq_one_letter_code
_entity_poly.pdbx_strand_id
1 'polypeptide(L)'
;MNCVCFTALGKAIHALSRIGNELWLDPMVKGLALRSVNAAHSAYGCFLFSPMFFKQYSLESGSKQGSKSVLPLFRCLTSIERSVERCHISVSTATDRVIIQFFCRHGIIKTHNIHFQESEALQAVFDSHLCPNVLKAPARLLADMVVHFPLFQEEITLSISPLKVTVRNYQQGGKGVLTLSYRLL
;
A
#
# COMPACT_ATOMS: atom_id res chain seq x y z
N MET A 1 17.70 -0.02 -7.02
CA MET A 1 16.87 -1.23 -6.85
C MET A 1 16.20 -1.56 -8.17
N ASN A 2 16.35 -2.80 -8.68
CA ASN A 2 15.77 -3.24 -9.96
C ASN A 2 14.60 -4.20 -9.72
N CYS A 3 13.38 -3.81 -10.05
CA CYS A 3 12.17 -4.61 -9.80
C CYS A 3 11.88 -5.61 -10.95
N VAL A 4 11.57 -6.87 -10.60
CA VAL A 4 11.19 -7.93 -11.55
C VAL A 4 9.67 -7.99 -11.77
N CYS A 5 8.88 -7.63 -10.76
CA CYS A 5 7.41 -7.70 -10.80
C CYS A 5 6.79 -6.30 -10.58
N PHE A 6 6.97 -5.41 -11.55
CA PHE A 6 6.50 -4.02 -11.44
C PHE A 6 4.98 -3.92 -11.23
N THR A 7 4.21 -4.86 -11.75
CA THR A 7 2.75 -4.90 -11.57
C THR A 7 2.34 -5.02 -10.11
N ALA A 8 3.05 -5.81 -9.30
CA ALA A 8 2.79 -5.94 -7.87
C ALA A 8 3.15 -4.66 -7.11
N LEU A 9 4.30 -4.05 -7.45
CA LEU A 9 4.71 -2.78 -6.86
C LEU A 9 3.70 -1.67 -7.15
N GLY A 10 3.27 -1.53 -8.40
CA GLY A 10 2.28 -0.53 -8.79
C GLY A 10 0.93 -0.75 -8.09
N LYS A 11 0.46 -2.01 -7.98
CA LYS A 11 -0.76 -2.34 -7.23
C LYS A 11 -0.66 -1.96 -5.74
N ALA A 12 0.49 -2.20 -5.10
CA ALA A 12 0.71 -1.80 -3.72
C ALA A 12 0.66 -0.27 -3.56
N ILE A 13 1.28 0.47 -4.48
CA ILE A 13 1.27 1.94 -4.46
C ILE A 13 -0.15 2.47 -4.68
N HIS A 14 -0.90 1.91 -5.62
CA HIS A 14 -2.31 2.25 -5.80
C HIS A 14 -3.15 1.91 -4.55
N ALA A 15 -2.90 0.77 -3.89
CA ALA A 15 -3.63 0.44 -2.66
C ALA A 15 -3.34 1.46 -1.54
N LEU A 16 -2.08 1.85 -1.36
CA LEU A 16 -1.68 2.86 -0.36
C LEU A 16 -2.26 4.25 -0.68
N SER A 17 -2.42 4.62 -1.95
CA SER A 17 -3.00 5.91 -2.35
C SER A 17 -4.49 6.05 -2.00
N ARG A 18 -5.15 4.95 -1.62
CA ARG A 18 -6.53 4.95 -1.11
C ARG A 18 -6.60 5.20 0.39
N ILE A 19 -5.47 5.12 1.09
CA ILE A 19 -5.35 5.33 2.54
C ILE A 19 -4.91 6.77 2.83
N GLY A 20 -3.82 7.20 2.20
CA GLY A 20 -3.21 8.50 2.48
C GLY A 20 -2.71 9.20 1.22
N ASN A 21 -2.37 10.48 1.39
CA ASN A 21 -1.85 11.33 0.32
C ASN A 21 -0.31 11.30 0.23
N GLU A 22 0.34 10.74 1.25
CA GLU A 22 1.80 10.71 1.38
C GLU A 22 2.30 9.26 1.33
N LEU A 23 3.43 9.05 0.64
CA LEU A 23 4.09 7.75 0.51
C LEU A 23 5.50 7.84 1.11
N TRP A 24 5.75 7.02 2.12
CA TRP A 24 7.09 6.86 2.67
C TRP A 24 7.79 5.70 1.96
N LEU A 25 9.00 5.98 1.46
CA LEU A 25 9.94 5.00 0.95
C LEU A 25 11.00 4.74 2.02
N ASP A 26 10.98 3.53 2.57
CA ASP A 26 11.90 3.14 3.64
C ASP A 26 12.74 1.92 3.24
N PRO A 27 13.96 2.13 2.72
CA PRO A 27 14.87 1.05 2.40
C PRO A 27 15.50 0.48 3.68
N MET A 28 15.30 -0.81 3.92
CA MET A 28 15.75 -1.55 5.09
C MET A 28 16.60 -2.76 4.68
N VAL A 29 17.35 -3.34 5.62
CA VAL A 29 18.06 -4.62 5.38
C VAL A 29 17.09 -5.74 4.94
N LYS A 30 15.87 -5.73 5.49
CA LYS A 30 14.81 -6.69 5.17
C LYS A 30 14.06 -6.38 3.87
N GLY A 31 14.45 -5.35 3.12
CA GLY A 31 13.84 -4.97 1.85
C GLY A 31 13.32 -3.53 1.82
N LEU A 32 12.44 -3.21 0.87
CA LEU A 32 11.84 -1.88 0.74
C LEU A 32 10.45 -1.87 1.37
N ALA A 33 10.24 -1.05 2.40
CA ALA A 33 8.90 -0.79 2.92
C ALA A 33 8.29 0.44 2.24
N LEU A 34 7.04 0.29 1.79
CA LEU A 34 6.16 1.36 1.33
C LEU A 34 5.10 1.58 2.38
N ARG A 35 4.94 2.82 2.85
CA ARG A 35 3.99 3.13 3.92
C ARG A 35 3.13 4.33 3.59
N SER A 36 1.92 4.37 4.12
CA SER A 36 1.04 5.53 4.05
C SER A 36 0.15 5.61 5.29
N VAL A 37 -0.21 6.82 5.68
CA VAL A 37 -1.16 7.10 6.75
C VAL A 37 -2.17 8.14 6.25
N ASN A 38 -3.40 8.05 6.71
CA ASN A 38 -4.41 9.08 6.43
C ASN A 38 -4.13 10.36 7.25
N ALA A 39 -4.77 11.47 6.86
CA ALA A 39 -4.59 12.77 7.52
C ALA A 39 -4.98 12.77 9.02
N ALA A 40 -5.88 11.87 9.43
CA ALA A 40 -6.31 11.73 10.82
C ALA A 40 -5.44 10.78 11.66
N HIS A 41 -4.38 10.18 11.09
CA HIS A 41 -3.51 9.20 11.75
C HIS A 41 -4.25 7.98 12.32
N SER A 42 -5.44 7.66 11.78
CA SER A 42 -6.30 6.56 12.22
C SER A 42 -6.25 5.33 11.31
N ALA A 43 -5.69 5.46 10.11
CA ALA A 43 -5.53 4.37 9.15
C ALA A 43 -4.09 4.34 8.62
N TYR A 44 -3.44 3.18 8.74
CA TYR A 44 -2.07 2.94 8.31
C TYR A 44 -2.01 1.76 7.34
N GLY A 45 -1.24 1.91 6.27
CA GLY A 45 -0.95 0.85 5.31
C GLY A 45 0.55 0.65 5.14
N CYS A 46 1.00 -0.59 5.05
CA CYS A 46 2.39 -0.93 4.80
C CYS A 46 2.53 -2.16 3.89
N PHE A 47 3.37 -2.05 2.86
CA PHE A 47 3.83 -3.18 2.06
C PHE A 47 5.35 -3.31 2.20
N LEU A 48 5.82 -4.52 2.54
CA LEU A 48 7.25 -4.82 2.59
C LEU A 48 7.63 -5.72 1.41
N PHE A 49 8.48 -5.21 0.54
CA PHE A 49 9.07 -5.97 -0.56
C PHE A 49 10.44 -6.50 -0.14
N SER A 50 10.55 -7.82 0.07
CA SER A 50 11.81 -8.50 0.37
C SER A 50 12.90 -8.18 -0.68
N PRO A 51 14.21 -8.20 -0.34
CA PRO A 51 15.28 -8.01 -1.32
C PRO A 51 15.16 -8.95 -2.52
N MET A 52 14.63 -10.17 -2.30
CA MET A 52 14.39 -11.18 -3.35
C MET A 52 13.32 -10.79 -4.38
N PHE A 53 12.47 -9.79 -4.07
CA PHE A 53 11.54 -9.21 -5.04
C PHE A 53 12.25 -8.43 -6.15
N PHE A 54 13.48 -7.98 -5.87
CA PHE A 54 14.29 -7.19 -6.78
C PHE A 54 15.36 -8.07 -7.43
N LYS A 55 15.61 -7.86 -8.73
CA LYS A 55 16.78 -8.42 -9.42
C LYS A 55 18.08 -7.95 -8.77
N GLN A 56 18.06 -6.73 -8.25
CA GLN A 56 19.17 -6.13 -7.52
C GLN A 56 18.63 -5.19 -6.45
N TYR A 57 19.03 -5.45 -5.21
CA TYR A 57 18.75 -4.60 -4.06
C TYR A 57 20.06 -4.25 -3.38
N SER A 58 20.33 -2.95 -3.24
CA SER A 58 21.53 -2.43 -2.58
C SER A 58 21.10 -1.29 -1.68
N LEU A 59 21.56 -1.34 -0.43
CA LEU A 59 21.43 -0.26 0.54
C LEU A 59 22.77 0.47 0.59
N GLU A 60 22.78 1.78 0.40
CA GLU A 60 24.01 2.55 0.56
C GLU A 60 24.42 2.55 2.05
N SER A 61 25.62 2.07 2.33
CA SER A 61 26.15 1.76 3.66
C SER A 61 26.46 2.98 4.54
N GLY A 62 26.13 4.20 4.10
CA GLY A 62 26.47 5.45 4.79
C GLY A 62 25.31 6.44 4.98
N SER A 63 24.14 6.21 4.39
CA SER A 63 23.01 7.12 4.60
C SER A 63 22.34 6.80 5.93
N LYS A 64 22.23 7.79 6.82
CA LYS A 64 21.46 7.72 8.07
C LYS A 64 20.15 6.97 7.80
N GLN A 65 19.90 5.93 8.60
CA GLN A 65 18.68 5.11 8.56
C GLN A 65 17.48 5.96 8.98
N GLY A 66 17.02 6.82 8.09
CA GLY A 66 15.79 7.60 8.20
C GLY A 66 14.88 7.24 7.04
N SER A 67 13.59 7.05 7.32
CA SER A 67 12.59 6.89 6.26
C SER A 67 12.47 8.18 5.45
N LYS A 68 12.25 8.07 4.14
CA LYS A 68 12.16 9.25 3.27
C LYS A 68 10.71 9.39 2.82
N SER A 69 10.09 10.51 3.16
CA SER A 69 8.73 10.81 2.71
C SER A 69 8.79 11.43 1.32
N VAL A 70 8.01 10.88 0.39
CA VAL A 70 7.98 11.37 -0.98
C VAL A 70 6.55 11.74 -1.35
N LEU A 71 6.28 13.04 -1.25
CA LEU A 71 4.95 13.63 -1.37
C LEU A 71 4.32 13.56 -2.79
N PRO A 72 5.08 13.41 -3.92
CA PRO A 72 4.42 13.27 -5.24
C PRO A 72 4.18 11.85 -5.76
N LEU A 73 4.67 10.77 -5.12
CA LEU A 73 4.80 9.46 -5.78
C LEU A 73 3.48 8.88 -6.31
N PHE A 74 2.36 9.07 -5.61
CA PHE A 74 1.10 8.46 -6.00
C PHE A 74 0.62 8.92 -7.38
N ARG A 75 0.80 10.20 -7.75
CA ARG A 75 0.32 10.71 -9.04
C ARG A 75 1.14 10.18 -10.22
N CYS A 76 2.45 10.00 -10.04
CA CYS A 76 3.34 9.51 -11.10
C CYS A 76 3.26 7.98 -11.29
N LEU A 77 2.91 7.24 -10.24
CA LEU A 77 2.98 5.76 -10.24
C LEU A 77 1.64 5.06 -10.41
N THR A 78 0.51 5.77 -10.29
CA THR A 78 -0.84 5.22 -10.47
C THR A 78 -1.22 5.05 -11.94
N SER A 79 -0.62 5.84 -12.86
CA SER A 79 -0.67 5.58 -14.30
C SER A 79 0.34 4.48 -14.66
N ILE A 80 0.09 3.26 -14.16
CA ILE A 80 0.89 2.08 -14.45
C ILE A 80 0.70 1.74 -15.93
N GLU A 81 1.70 2.05 -16.75
CA GLU A 81 1.63 1.73 -18.17
C GLU A 81 1.80 0.21 -18.37
N ARG A 82 0.90 -0.39 -19.16
CA ARG A 82 0.97 -1.81 -19.57
C ARG A 82 2.25 -2.13 -20.36
N SER A 83 3.01 -1.11 -20.75
CA SER A 83 4.25 -1.19 -21.52
C SER A 83 5.50 -1.38 -20.65
N VAL A 84 5.43 -1.19 -19.32
CA VAL A 84 6.59 -1.27 -18.44
C VAL A 84 7.04 -2.72 -18.27
N GLU A 85 8.29 -3.02 -18.62
CA GLU A 85 8.91 -4.33 -18.46
C GLU A 85 9.77 -4.40 -17.20
N ARG A 86 10.49 -3.31 -16.88
CA ARG A 86 11.35 -3.21 -15.70
C ARG A 86 11.26 -1.82 -15.09
N CYS A 87 11.49 -1.76 -13.78
CA CYS A 87 11.57 -0.51 -13.04
C CYS A 87 12.88 -0.44 -12.23
N HIS A 88 13.56 0.69 -12.30
CA HIS A 88 14.71 1.00 -11.47
C HIS A 88 14.35 2.15 -10.52
N ILE A 89 14.62 1.97 -9.23
CA ILE A 89 14.40 2.97 -8.19
C ILE A 89 15.74 3.25 -7.52
N SER A 90 16.19 4.49 -7.55
CA SER A 90 17.37 4.95 -6.81
C SER A 90 17.02 6.16 -5.97
N VAL A 91 17.58 6.23 -4.77
CA VAL A 91 17.37 7.34 -3.84
C VAL A 91 18.72 7.99 -3.62
N SER A 92 18.85 9.25 -4.01
CA SER A 92 20.07 10.04 -3.82
C SER A 92 19.87 11.01 -2.67
N THR A 93 20.62 10.86 -1.58
CA THR A 93 20.64 11.82 -0.46
C THR A 93 21.43 13.09 -0.80
N ALA A 94 22.35 13.04 -1.77
CA ALA A 94 23.09 14.22 -2.19
C ALA A 94 22.23 15.24 -2.95
N THR A 95 21.13 14.77 -3.55
CA THR A 95 20.26 15.61 -4.40
C THR A 95 18.80 15.62 -3.93
N ASP A 96 18.51 15.02 -2.77
CA ASP A 96 17.17 14.87 -2.19
C ASP A 96 16.13 14.41 -3.22
N ARG A 97 16.53 13.46 -4.06
CA ARG A 97 15.70 12.96 -5.16
C ARG A 97 15.60 11.45 -5.16
N VAL A 98 14.38 10.99 -5.37
CA VAL A 98 14.09 9.63 -5.82
C VAL A 98 13.99 9.66 -7.34
N ILE A 99 14.81 8.85 -7.98
CA ILE A 99 14.78 8.65 -9.42
C ILE A 99 14.09 7.31 -9.68
N ILE A 100 13.03 7.35 -10.48
CA ILE A 100 12.30 6.16 -10.93
C ILE A 100 12.40 6.08 -12.44
N GLN A 101 12.96 4.99 -12.93
CA GLN A 101 13.11 4.75 -14.37
C GLN A 101 12.28 3.54 -14.78
N PHE A 102 11.36 3.76 -15.72
CA PHE A 102 10.62 2.70 -16.38
C PHE A 102 11.28 2.35 -17.70
N PHE A 103 11.63 1.09 -17.84
CA PHE A 103 12.08 0.51 -19.09
C PHE A 103 10.86 -0.14 -19.73
N CYS A 104 10.35 0.51 -20.78
CA CYS A 104 9.16 0.10 -21.50
C CYS A 104 9.54 -0.65 -22.79
N ARG A 105 8.55 -1.30 -23.40
CA ARG A 105 8.68 -1.92 -24.73
C ARG A 105 9.29 -0.95 -25.75
N HIS A 106 9.93 -1.52 -26.76
CA HIS A 106 10.57 -0.79 -27.87
C HIS A 106 11.72 0.14 -27.43
N GLY A 107 12.37 -0.17 -26.30
CA GLY A 107 13.53 0.59 -25.81
C GLY A 107 13.19 1.96 -25.21
N ILE A 108 11.91 2.26 -24.99
CA ILE A 108 11.49 3.53 -24.39
C ILE A 108 11.88 3.54 -22.91
N ILE A 109 12.57 4.59 -22.46
CA ILE A 109 12.90 4.80 -21.04
C ILE A 109 12.21 6.07 -20.55
N LYS A 110 11.36 5.94 -19.53
CA LYS A 110 10.72 7.07 -18.85
C LYS A 110 11.38 7.29 -17.50
N THR A 111 11.92 8.48 -17.29
CA THR A 111 12.63 8.84 -16.05
C THR A 111 11.82 9.89 -15.28
N HIS A 112 11.50 9.58 -14.03
CA HIS A 112 10.82 10.47 -13.10
C HIS A 112 11.79 10.87 -12.00
N ASN A 113 12.04 12.17 -11.85
CA ASN A 113 12.87 12.74 -10.80
C ASN A 113 11.97 13.42 -9.79
N ILE A 114 11.92 12.87 -8.58
CA ILE A 114 10.94 13.26 -7.58
C ILE A 114 11.68 13.73 -6.34
N HIS A 115 11.40 14.95 -5.90
CA HIS A 115 11.96 15.47 -4.66
C HIS A 115 11.33 14.76 -3.46
N PHE A 116 12.13 14.44 -2.45
CA PHE A 116 11.65 13.88 -1.20
C PHE A 116 11.98 14.81 -0.03
N GLN A 117 11.21 14.67 1.04
CA GLN A 117 11.50 15.31 2.32
C GLN A 117 11.92 14.22 3.31
N GLU A 118 13.04 14.44 4.02
CA GLU A 118 13.40 13.56 5.12
C GLU A 118 12.34 13.65 6.23
N SER A 119 11.97 12.49 6.75
CA SER A 119 10.90 12.35 7.75
C SER A 119 11.28 11.24 8.71
N GLU A 120 10.69 11.25 9.91
CA GLU A 120 10.88 10.12 10.80
C GLU A 120 10.26 8.84 10.24
N ALA A 121 10.76 7.69 10.69
CA ALA A 121 10.22 6.41 10.29
C ALA A 121 8.79 6.25 10.80
N LEU A 122 7.81 6.38 9.89
CA LEU A 122 6.42 6.11 10.18
C LEU A 122 6.24 4.62 10.47
N GLN A 123 6.04 4.25 11.74
CA GLN A 123 5.76 2.88 12.16
C GLN A 123 4.49 2.85 13.00
N ALA A 124 3.53 2.03 12.61
CA ALA A 124 2.41 1.68 13.47
C ALA A 124 2.83 0.55 14.41
N VAL A 125 2.59 0.73 15.71
CA VAL A 125 2.75 -0.34 16.71
C VAL A 125 1.44 -1.13 16.73
N PHE A 126 1.46 -2.34 16.20
CA PHE A 126 0.29 -3.21 16.14
C PHE A 126 0.69 -4.68 16.33
N ASP A 127 0.37 -5.22 17.50
CA ASP A 127 0.64 -6.60 17.86
C ASP A 127 -0.51 -7.51 17.41
N SER A 128 -0.53 -7.82 16.11
CA SER A 128 -1.57 -8.67 15.50
C SER A 128 -1.72 -10.05 16.16
N HIS A 129 -0.66 -10.55 16.78
CA HIS A 129 -0.64 -11.84 17.48
C HIS A 129 -1.38 -11.81 18.82
N LEU A 130 -1.65 -10.62 19.37
CA LEU A 130 -2.44 -10.44 20.59
C LEU A 130 -3.93 -10.25 20.32
N CYS A 131 -4.36 -10.22 19.05
CA CYS A 131 -5.76 -10.05 18.70
C CYS A 131 -6.58 -11.30 19.10
N PRO A 132 -7.64 -11.16 19.92
CA PRO A 132 -8.45 -12.30 20.36
C PRO A 132 -9.32 -12.87 19.25
N ASN A 133 -9.60 -12.08 18.21
CA ASN A 133 -10.45 -12.45 17.08
C ASN A 133 -9.64 -12.43 15.79
N VAL A 134 -9.64 -13.54 15.04
CA VAL A 134 -8.95 -13.67 13.76
C VAL A 134 -9.91 -14.22 12.71
N LEU A 135 -10.15 -13.45 11.65
CA LEU A 135 -10.90 -13.88 10.47
C LEU A 135 -9.93 -14.02 9.29
N LYS A 136 -9.91 -15.20 8.65
CA LYS A 136 -9.12 -15.46 7.43
C LYS A 136 -10.05 -15.99 6.35
N ALA A 137 -9.99 -15.38 5.17
CA ALA A 137 -10.79 -15.76 4.01
C ALA A 137 -10.05 -15.40 2.71
N PRO A 138 -10.37 -16.04 1.58
CA PRO A 138 -9.88 -15.61 0.27
C PRO A 138 -10.22 -14.13 0.02
N ALA A 139 -9.27 -13.33 -0.48
CA ALA A 139 -9.50 -11.92 -0.75
C ALA A 139 -10.69 -11.67 -1.70
N ARG A 140 -10.91 -12.57 -2.68
CA ARG A 140 -12.06 -12.52 -3.57
C ARG A 140 -13.38 -12.67 -2.82
N LEU A 141 -13.45 -13.59 -1.85
CA LEU A 141 -14.64 -13.76 -1.02
C LEU A 141 -14.93 -12.48 -0.23
N LEU A 142 -13.91 -11.87 0.38
CA LEU A 142 -14.07 -10.60 1.10
C LEU A 142 -14.51 -9.45 0.19
N ALA A 143 -14.01 -9.41 -1.06
CA ALA A 143 -14.44 -8.43 -2.05
C ALA A 143 -15.92 -8.62 -2.45
N ASP A 144 -16.34 -9.87 -2.68
CA ASP A 144 -17.73 -10.23 -2.98
C ASP A 144 -18.67 -9.88 -1.81
N MET A 145 -18.16 -9.89 -0.57
CA MET A 145 -18.93 -9.45 0.59
C MET A 145 -19.22 -7.95 0.62
N VAL A 146 -18.35 -7.12 0.01
CA VAL A 146 -18.50 -5.66 0.07
C VAL A 146 -19.03 -5.04 -1.23
N VAL A 147 -19.08 -5.80 -2.33
CA VAL A 147 -19.48 -5.29 -3.67
C VAL A 147 -20.92 -4.76 -3.73
N HIS A 148 -21.78 -5.21 -2.82
CA HIS A 148 -23.20 -4.80 -2.80
C HIS A 148 -23.44 -3.48 -2.05
N PHE A 149 -22.43 -2.95 -1.34
CA PHE A 149 -22.56 -1.63 -0.70
C PHE A 149 -22.47 -0.52 -1.75
N PRO A 150 -23.24 0.58 -1.58
CA PRO A 150 -23.09 1.74 -2.44
C PRO A 150 -21.66 2.30 -2.41
N LEU A 151 -21.21 2.85 -3.54
CA LEU A 151 -19.85 3.42 -3.66
C LEU A 151 -19.58 4.60 -2.69
N PHE A 152 -20.63 5.25 -2.21
CA PHE A 152 -20.56 6.33 -1.22
C PHE A 152 -20.63 5.84 0.23
N GLN A 153 -20.69 4.52 0.45
CA GLN A 153 -20.73 3.97 1.81
C GLN A 153 -19.38 4.19 2.50
N GLU A 154 -19.36 5.04 3.52
CA GLU A 154 -18.13 5.39 4.25
C GLU A 154 -17.76 4.35 5.31
N GLU A 155 -18.76 3.82 6.03
CA GLU A 155 -18.55 2.93 7.17
C GLU A 155 -19.35 1.63 7.05
N ILE A 156 -18.73 0.52 7.42
CA ILE A 156 -19.38 -0.79 7.54
C ILE A 156 -19.07 -1.39 8.91
N THR A 157 -19.99 -2.17 9.45
CA THR A 157 -19.78 -2.95 10.67
C THR A 157 -19.64 -4.42 10.32
N LEU A 158 -18.54 -5.03 10.78
CA LEU A 158 -18.32 -6.47 10.75
C LEU A 158 -18.69 -7.08 12.10
N SER A 159 -19.51 -8.14 12.11
CA SER A 159 -19.88 -8.87 13.32
C SER A 159 -19.71 -10.37 13.10
N ILE A 160 -19.11 -11.05 14.07
CA ILE A 160 -18.77 -12.47 13.98
C ILE A 160 -19.42 -13.20 15.15
N SER A 161 -20.09 -14.31 14.85
CA SER A 161 -20.52 -15.33 15.81
C SER A 161 -19.94 -16.69 15.40
N PRO A 162 -19.98 -17.71 16.28
CA PRO A 162 -19.42 -19.03 15.97
C PRO A 162 -19.97 -19.67 14.68
N LEU A 163 -21.17 -19.28 14.23
CA LEU A 163 -21.84 -19.87 13.07
C LEU A 163 -21.94 -18.91 11.88
N LYS A 164 -21.59 -17.62 12.04
CA LYS A 164 -21.98 -16.59 11.09
C LYS A 164 -21.08 -15.36 11.11
N VAL A 165 -20.80 -14.84 9.92
CA VAL A 165 -20.25 -13.49 9.71
C VAL A 165 -21.34 -12.60 9.14
N THR A 166 -21.47 -11.40 9.67
CA THR A 166 -22.42 -10.39 9.23
C THR A 166 -21.68 -9.10 8.87
N VAL A 167 -21.99 -8.51 7.72
CA VAL A 167 -21.49 -7.20 7.30
C VAL A 167 -22.68 -6.29 7.07
N ARG A 168 -22.69 -5.12 7.68
CA ARG A 168 -23.79 -4.15 7.57
C ARG A 168 -23.26 -2.75 7.31
N ASN A 169 -24.01 -1.92 6.60
CA ASN A 169 -23.67 -0.51 6.51
C ASN A 169 -23.93 0.21 7.84
N TYR A 170 -23.17 1.27 8.08
CA TYR A 170 -23.49 2.25 9.11
C TYR A 170 -24.23 3.43 8.48
N GLN A 171 -25.35 3.81 9.09
CA GLN A 171 -26.16 4.97 8.70
C GLN A 171 -26.52 5.73 9.97
N GLN A 172 -26.22 7.02 10.01
CA GLN A 172 -26.65 7.89 11.10
C GLN A 172 -28.17 8.07 11.02
N GLY A 173 -28.92 7.54 11.99
CA GLY A 173 -30.39 7.63 12.02
C GLY A 173 -31.16 6.36 11.59
N GLY A 174 -30.48 5.24 11.31
CA GLY A 174 -31.07 3.89 11.31
C GLY A 174 -32.02 3.51 10.15
N LYS A 175 -32.31 4.40 9.20
CA LYS A 175 -33.04 4.05 7.96
C LYS A 175 -32.07 3.48 6.92
N GLY A 176 -32.49 2.55 6.06
CA GLY A 176 -31.69 2.07 4.93
C GLY A 176 -30.57 1.06 5.26
N VAL A 177 -30.75 0.23 6.29
CA VAL A 177 -29.74 -0.75 6.69
C VAL A 177 -29.69 -1.92 5.70
N LEU A 178 -28.58 -2.03 4.98
CA LEU A 178 -28.19 -3.22 4.19
C LEU A 178 -27.38 -4.15 5.09
N THR A 179 -27.83 -5.40 5.22
CA THR A 179 -27.14 -6.43 6.01
C THR A 179 -26.91 -7.68 5.16
N LEU A 180 -25.65 -8.11 5.06
CA LEU A 180 -25.21 -9.32 4.38
C LEU A 180 -24.72 -10.34 5.41
N SER A 181 -24.99 -11.62 5.16
CA SER A 181 -24.95 -12.68 6.15
C SER A 181 -24.36 -13.96 5.55
N TYR A 182 -23.28 -14.47 6.13
CA TYR A 182 -22.52 -15.62 5.62
C TYR A 182 -22.39 -16.66 6.73
N ARG A 183 -22.74 -17.92 6.47
CA ARG A 183 -22.53 -19.00 7.43
C ARG A 183 -21.08 -19.46 7.40
N LEU A 184 -20.51 -19.70 8.58
CA LEU A 184 -19.23 -20.38 8.74
C LEU A 184 -19.51 -21.89 8.71
N LEU A 185 -18.81 -22.61 7.83
CA LEU A 185 -18.88 -24.08 7.72
C LEU A 185 -17.97 -24.73 8.76
#